data_AF-A0A3P9JGT8-F1
#
_entry.id   AF-A0A3P9JGT8-F1
#
_cell.length_a   1.000
_cell.length_b   1.000
_cell.length_c   1.000
_cell.angle_alpha   90.00
_cell.angle_beta   90.00
_cell.angle_gamma   90.00
#
_symmetry.space_group_name_H-M   'P 1'
#
loop_
_entity.id
_entity.type
_entity.pdbx_description
1 polymer ?
#
loop_
_entity_poly.entity_id
_entity_poly.type
_entity_poly.pdbx_seq_one_letter_code
_entity_poly.pdbx_strand_id
1 'polypeptide(L)'
;MKFEDFQRDLRKLRKDLNACLAETEKVCKLSSEENLHPFKEKMDEFLNQAKTDLEMQEKQLTETQNTFLELTMSFSVKPKAGEKEVSPNTFFSIWHEFSSDFKEQWKKQNKIMLKERVKMAEESFKQARQKISYNVTTKNATGIKAKLGKKM
;
A
#
# COMPACT_ATOMS: atom_id res chain seq x y z
N MET A 1 -12.29 8.27 -8.28
CA MET A 1 -11.50 9.50 -8.03
C MET A 1 -11.16 10.14 -9.36
N LYS A 2 -11.38 11.45 -9.52
CA LYS A 2 -11.13 12.20 -10.76
C LYS A 2 -10.53 13.57 -10.42
N PHE A 3 -9.58 14.06 -11.21
CA PHE A 3 -8.93 15.37 -10.97
C PHE A 3 -9.93 16.53 -11.11
N GLU A 4 -10.88 16.41 -12.02
CA GLU A 4 -11.90 17.42 -12.31
C GLU A 4 -12.81 17.69 -11.11
N ASP A 5 -13.05 16.67 -10.28
CA ASP A 5 -13.83 16.81 -9.05
C ASP A 5 -13.11 17.74 -8.06
N PHE A 6 -11.80 17.53 -7.84
CA PHE A 6 -10.99 18.40 -6.99
C PHE A 6 -10.88 19.81 -7.56
N GLN A 7 -10.70 19.96 -8.87
CA GLN A 7 -10.68 21.29 -9.51
C GLN A 7 -12.00 22.03 -9.34
N ARG A 8 -13.14 21.33 -9.39
CA ARG A 8 -14.46 21.92 -9.12
C ARG A 8 -14.56 22.37 -7.67
N ASP A 9 -14.13 21.53 -6.74
CA ASP A 9 -14.21 21.81 -5.30
C ASP A 9 -13.30 23.00 -4.91
N LEU A 10 -12.08 23.08 -5.45
CA LEU A 10 -11.18 24.22 -5.24
C LEU A 10 -11.72 25.52 -5.85
N ARG A 11 -12.34 25.47 -7.05
CA ARG A 11 -13.01 26.65 -7.62
C ARG A 11 -14.17 27.13 -6.77
N LYS A 12 -14.94 26.21 -6.19
CA LYS A 12 -16.01 26.55 -5.25
C LYS A 12 -15.44 27.19 -3.99
N LEU A 13 -14.39 26.59 -3.41
CA LEU A 13 -13.73 27.12 -2.22
C LEU A 13 -13.18 28.54 -2.45
N ARG A 14 -12.56 28.80 -3.60
CA ARG A 14 -12.13 30.15 -4.01
C ARG A 14 -13.28 31.15 -4.04
N LYS A 15 -14.42 30.76 -4.60
CA LYS A 15 -15.61 31.61 -4.68
C LYS A 15 -16.14 31.94 -3.28
N ASP A 16 -16.24 30.93 -2.43
CA ASP A 16 -16.73 31.08 -1.05
C ASP A 16 -15.77 31.95 -0.22
N LEU A 17 -14.45 31.80 -0.40
CA LEU A 17 -13.43 32.65 0.22
C LEU A 17 -13.54 34.11 -0.24
N ASN A 18 -13.74 34.34 -1.54
CA ASN A 18 -13.94 35.70 -2.07
C ASN A 18 -15.22 36.36 -1.53
N ALA A 19 -16.30 35.59 -1.35
CA ALA A 19 -17.51 36.10 -0.71
C ALA A 19 -17.24 36.46 0.77
N CYS A 20 -16.51 35.62 1.49
CA CYS A 20 -16.12 35.88 2.89
C CYS A 20 -15.23 37.12 3.02
N LEU A 21 -14.29 37.33 2.10
CA LEU A 21 -13.48 38.55 2.03
C LEU A 21 -14.36 39.80 1.88
N ALA A 22 -15.30 39.78 0.93
CA ALA A 22 -16.18 40.92 0.66
C ALA A 22 -17.09 41.26 1.85
N GLU A 23 -17.67 40.25 2.50
CA GLU A 23 -18.50 40.47 3.70
C GLU A 23 -17.66 40.95 4.89
N THR A 24 -16.44 40.43 5.09
CA THR A 24 -15.53 40.91 6.13
C THR A 24 -15.17 42.37 5.89
N GLU A 25 -14.83 42.75 4.66
CA GLU A 25 -14.54 44.12 4.29
C GLU A 25 -15.74 45.04 4.56
N LYS A 26 -16.95 44.59 4.26
CA LYS A 26 -18.19 45.33 4.54
C LYS A 26 -18.42 45.52 6.03
N VAL A 27 -18.25 44.48 6.84
CA VAL A 27 -18.37 44.58 8.31
C VAL A 27 -17.34 45.57 8.87
N CYS A 28 -16.09 45.49 8.42
CA CYS A 28 -15.03 46.40 8.84
C CYS A 28 -15.30 47.85 8.42
N LYS A 29 -15.94 48.10 7.28
CA LYS A 29 -16.29 49.46 6.81
C LYS A 29 -17.49 50.06 7.54
N LEU A 30 -18.48 49.26 7.90
CA LEU A 30 -19.73 49.73 8.49
C LEU A 30 -19.69 49.83 10.03
N SER A 31 -18.68 49.24 10.67
CA SER A 31 -18.53 49.24 12.12
C SER A 31 -17.72 50.44 12.61
N SER A 32 -18.05 50.95 13.81
CA SER A 32 -17.22 51.94 14.49
C SER A 32 -15.92 51.30 15.01
N GLU A 33 -14.87 52.10 15.17
CA GLU A 33 -13.52 51.63 15.51
C GLU A 33 -13.46 50.86 16.84
N GLU A 34 -14.24 51.28 17.84
CA GLU A 34 -14.40 50.61 19.14
C GLU A 34 -14.99 49.19 19.03
N ASN A 35 -15.74 48.91 17.95
CA ASN A 35 -16.40 47.61 17.73
C ASN A 35 -15.63 46.70 16.75
N LEU A 36 -14.49 47.13 16.20
CA LEU A 36 -13.72 46.35 15.23
C LEU A 36 -12.95 45.19 15.87
N HIS A 37 -12.47 45.38 17.10
CA HIS A 37 -11.78 44.32 17.83
C HIS A 37 -12.78 43.47 18.62
N PRO A 38 -12.64 42.12 18.59
CA PRO A 38 -11.55 41.34 18.00
C PRO A 38 -11.84 40.85 16.57
N PHE A 39 -12.98 41.22 15.97
CA PHE A 39 -13.48 40.64 14.72
C PHE A 39 -12.47 40.80 13.57
N LYS A 40 -11.99 42.03 13.33
CA LYS A 40 -11.11 42.32 12.20
C LYS A 40 -9.83 41.50 12.25
N GLU A 41 -9.15 41.51 13.39
CA GLU A 41 -7.89 40.76 13.60
C GLU A 41 -8.07 39.26 13.36
N LYS A 42 -9.10 38.66 13.97
CA LYS A 42 -9.36 37.23 13.81
C LYS A 42 -9.75 36.86 12.39
N MET A 43 -10.52 37.72 11.72
CA MET A 43 -10.89 37.47 10.34
C MET A 43 -9.70 37.66 9.40
N ASP A 44 -8.85 38.66 9.61
CA ASP A 44 -7.65 38.85 8.81
C ASP A 44 -6.70 37.64 8.93
N GLU A 45 -6.49 37.12 10.15
CA GLU A 45 -5.71 35.90 10.38
C GLU A 45 -6.32 34.69 9.64
N PHE A 46 -7.62 34.46 9.84
CA PHE A 46 -8.34 33.37 9.17
C PHE A 46 -8.26 33.46 7.64
N LEU A 47 -8.51 34.65 7.09
CA LEU A 47 -8.55 34.88 5.64
C LEU A 47 -7.17 34.75 5.01
N ASN A 48 -6.11 35.19 5.69
CA ASN A 48 -4.74 35.01 5.23
C ASN A 48 -4.37 33.52 5.20
N GLN A 49 -4.65 32.79 6.28
CA GLN A 49 -4.39 31.35 6.33
C GLN A 49 -5.19 30.60 5.25
N ALA A 50 -6.47 30.91 5.09
CA ALA A 50 -7.33 30.27 4.09
C ALA A 50 -6.86 30.53 2.64
N LYS A 51 -6.32 31.72 2.34
CA LYS A 51 -5.71 32.02 1.03
C LYS A 51 -4.46 31.17 0.80
N THR A 52 -3.55 31.14 1.77
CA THR A 52 -2.32 30.35 1.69
C THR A 52 -2.62 28.87 1.50
N ASP A 53 -3.57 28.33 2.26
CA ASP A 53 -3.96 26.93 2.15
C ASP A 53 -4.60 26.62 0.79
N LEU A 54 -5.47 27.49 0.28
CA LEU A 54 -6.09 27.33 -1.03
C LEU A 54 -5.04 27.32 -2.15
N GLU A 55 -4.10 28.28 -2.14
CA GLU A 55 -3.01 28.35 -3.12
C GLU A 55 -2.11 27.11 -3.05
N MET A 56 -1.79 26.65 -1.84
CA MET A 56 -1.03 25.42 -1.64
C MET A 56 -1.77 24.19 -2.22
N GLN A 57 -3.07 24.04 -1.95
CA GLN A 57 -3.87 22.93 -2.45
C GLN A 57 -3.98 22.94 -3.99
N GLU A 58 -4.16 24.12 -4.59
CA GLU A 58 -4.19 24.26 -6.06
C GLU A 58 -2.86 23.89 -6.71
N LYS A 59 -1.74 24.31 -6.10
CA LYS A 59 -0.40 23.94 -6.54
C LYS A 59 -0.19 22.43 -6.43
N GLN A 60 -0.51 21.83 -5.27
CA GLN A 60 -0.39 20.39 -5.04
C GLN A 60 -1.22 19.58 -6.04
N LEU A 61 -2.45 20.01 -6.33
CA LEU A 61 -3.30 19.35 -7.32
C LEU A 61 -2.67 19.37 -8.71
N THR A 62 -2.13 20.52 -9.12
CA THR A 62 -1.47 20.70 -10.41
C THR A 62 -0.21 19.84 -10.52
N GLU A 63 0.65 19.87 -9.50
CA GLU A 63 1.86 19.04 -9.45
C GLU A 63 1.52 17.55 -9.48
N THR A 64 0.53 17.11 -8.70
CA THR A 64 0.07 15.72 -8.67
C THR A 64 -0.45 15.27 -10.03
N GLN A 65 -1.24 16.12 -10.71
CA GLN A 65 -1.75 15.81 -12.04
C GLN A 65 -0.60 15.70 -13.06
N ASN A 66 0.39 16.59 -13.00
CA ASN A 66 1.56 16.52 -13.88
C ASN A 66 2.38 15.25 -13.65
N THR A 67 2.70 14.91 -12.40
CA THR A 67 3.41 13.67 -12.05
C THR A 67 2.63 12.43 -12.51
N PHE A 68 1.31 12.45 -12.39
CA PHE A 68 0.48 11.36 -12.89
C PHE A 68 0.55 11.24 -14.41
N LEU A 69 0.50 12.35 -15.16
CA LEU A 69 0.63 12.32 -16.61
C LEU A 69 2.01 11.82 -17.05
N GLU A 70 3.09 12.27 -16.40
CA GLU A 70 4.45 11.75 -16.60
C GLU A 70 4.55 10.25 -16.38
N LEU A 71 3.90 9.74 -15.33
CA LEU A 71 3.82 8.31 -15.05
C LEU A 71 3.11 7.57 -16.20
N THR A 72 1.96 8.07 -16.66
CA THR A 72 1.22 7.43 -17.76
C THR A 72 2.02 7.41 -19.06
N MET A 73 2.77 8.48 -19.35
CA MET A 73 3.69 8.54 -20.49
C MET A 73 4.84 7.53 -20.35
N SER A 74 5.44 7.43 -19.16
CA SER A 74 6.53 6.49 -18.87
C SER A 74 6.13 5.04 -19.13
N PHE A 75 4.87 4.69 -18.81
CA PHE A 75 4.31 3.36 -19.07
C PHE A 75 3.60 3.24 -20.42
N SER A 76 3.66 4.25 -21.28
CA SER A 76 3.02 4.29 -22.60
C SER A 76 1.52 3.97 -22.58
N VAL A 77 0.83 4.36 -21.50
CA VAL A 77 -0.61 4.13 -21.35
C VAL A 77 -1.37 5.12 -22.22
N LYS A 78 -2.31 4.60 -23.01
CA LYS A 78 -3.15 5.42 -23.89
C LYS A 78 -4.51 5.69 -23.25
N PRO A 79 -5.09 6.89 -23.46
CA PRO A 79 -6.45 7.18 -23.01
C PRO A 79 -7.46 6.23 -23.65
N LYS A 80 -8.52 5.89 -22.92
CA LYS A 80 -9.63 5.08 -23.47
C LYS A 80 -10.53 5.92 -24.38
N ALA A 81 -11.36 5.25 -25.18
CA ALA A 81 -12.30 5.93 -26.07
C ALA A 81 -13.23 6.86 -25.28
N GLY A 82 -13.28 8.14 -25.68
CA GLY A 82 -14.02 9.19 -24.97
C GLY A 82 -13.25 9.91 -23.87
N GLU A 83 -12.01 9.48 -23.55
CA GLU A 83 -11.12 10.21 -22.64
C GLU A 83 -10.21 11.16 -23.44
N LYS A 84 -10.05 12.40 -22.96
CA LYS A 84 -9.10 13.37 -23.53
C LYS A 84 -7.66 13.07 -23.08
N GLU A 85 -7.52 12.70 -21.81
CA GLU A 85 -6.26 12.32 -21.16
C GLU A 85 -6.49 11.02 -20.38
N VAL A 86 -5.41 10.28 -20.10
CA VAL A 86 -5.52 9.03 -19.31
C VAL A 86 -6.12 9.38 -17.96
N SER A 87 -7.21 8.72 -17.56
CA SER A 87 -7.79 8.94 -16.24
C SER A 87 -7.04 8.12 -15.16
N PRO A 88 -7.05 8.56 -13.89
CA PRO A 88 -6.57 7.73 -12.77
C PRO A 88 -7.19 6.34 -12.75
N ASN A 89 -8.49 6.23 -13.10
CA ASN A 89 -9.16 4.94 -13.18
C ASN A 89 -8.55 4.06 -14.28
N THR A 90 -8.31 4.60 -15.48
CA THR A 90 -7.68 3.87 -16.58
C THR A 90 -6.30 3.31 -16.19
N PHE A 91 -5.46 4.10 -15.51
CA PHE A 91 -4.14 3.64 -15.09
C PHE A 91 -4.19 2.67 -13.88
N PHE A 92 -4.87 3.07 -12.80
CA PHE A 92 -4.84 2.31 -11.55
C PHE A 92 -5.68 1.04 -11.58
N SER A 93 -6.66 0.90 -12.47
CA SER A 93 -7.37 -0.37 -12.66
C SER A 93 -6.40 -1.47 -13.12
N ILE A 94 -5.59 -1.19 -14.15
CA ILE A 94 -4.57 -2.10 -14.66
C ILE A 94 -3.55 -2.43 -13.57
N TRP A 95 -3.05 -1.41 -12.87
CA TRP A 95 -2.06 -1.61 -11.81
C TRP A 95 -2.61 -2.41 -10.63
N HIS A 96 -3.87 -2.17 -10.26
CA HIS A 96 -4.55 -2.91 -9.20
C HIS A 96 -4.72 -4.38 -9.57
N GLU A 97 -5.15 -4.68 -10.80
CA GLU A 97 -5.26 -6.06 -11.31
C GLU A 97 -3.89 -6.75 -11.29
N PHE A 98 -2.87 -6.12 -11.87
CA PHE A 98 -1.50 -6.64 -11.88
C PHE A 98 -0.97 -6.95 -10.47
N SER A 99 -1.09 -6.00 -9.54
CA SER A 99 -0.56 -6.15 -8.18
C SER A 99 -1.33 -7.19 -7.36
N SER A 100 -2.64 -7.31 -7.59
CA SER A 100 -3.49 -8.34 -6.95
C SER A 100 -3.09 -9.74 -7.42
N ASP A 101 -2.96 -9.93 -8.72
CA ASP A 101 -2.54 -11.19 -9.32
C ASP A 101 -1.13 -11.56 -8.89
N PHE A 102 -0.19 -10.60 -8.93
CA PHE A 102 1.18 -10.80 -8.47
C PHE A 102 1.23 -11.27 -7.02
N LYS A 103 0.43 -10.65 -6.13
CA LYS A 103 0.34 -11.03 -4.72
C LYS A 103 -0.19 -12.45 -4.55
N GLU A 104 -1.17 -12.87 -5.33
CA GLU A 104 -1.70 -14.24 -5.28
C GLU A 104 -0.66 -15.25 -5.76
N GLN A 105 -0.02 -14.99 -6.91
CA GLN A 105 1.02 -15.86 -7.43
C GLN A 105 2.20 -15.96 -6.46
N TRP A 106 2.62 -14.85 -5.86
CA TRP A 106 3.67 -14.84 -4.84
C TRP A 106 3.34 -15.77 -3.66
N LYS A 107 2.12 -15.71 -3.14
CA LYS A 107 1.66 -16.62 -2.06
C LYS A 107 1.68 -18.08 -2.50
N LYS A 108 1.19 -18.35 -3.71
CA LYS A 108 1.16 -19.71 -4.27
C LYS A 108 2.56 -20.29 -4.42
N GLN A 109 3.50 -19.52 -4.97
CA GLN A 109 4.89 -19.94 -5.15
C GLN A 109 5.58 -20.18 -3.81
N ASN A 110 5.40 -19.31 -2.82
CA ASN A 110 5.94 -19.52 -1.48
C ASN A 110 5.42 -20.82 -0.83
N LYS A 111 4.14 -21.13 -1.02
CA LYS A 111 3.54 -22.38 -0.50
C LYS A 111 4.15 -23.62 -1.18
N ILE A 112 4.41 -23.56 -2.48
CA ILE A 112 5.05 -24.65 -3.22
C ILE A 112 6.48 -24.85 -2.71
N MET A 113 7.27 -23.77 -2.66
CA MET A 113 8.66 -23.82 -2.18
C MET A 113 8.75 -24.36 -0.75
N LEU A 114 7.82 -23.97 0.14
CA LEU A 114 7.78 -24.51 1.51
C LEU A 114 7.50 -26.01 1.51
N LYS A 115 6.51 -26.48 0.72
CA LYS A 115 6.18 -27.90 0.62
C LYS A 115 7.36 -28.72 0.10
N GLU A 116 8.08 -28.23 -0.91
CA GLU A 116 9.26 -28.89 -1.45
C GLU A 116 10.37 -29.02 -0.40
N ARG A 117 10.64 -27.95 0.36
CA ARG A 117 11.61 -27.99 1.47
C ARG A 117 11.24 -28.99 2.56
N VAL A 118 9.96 -29.05 2.94
CA VAL A 118 9.47 -30.03 3.92
C VAL A 118 9.64 -31.45 3.39
N LYS A 119 9.26 -31.71 2.13
CA LYS A 119 9.43 -33.03 1.50
C LYS A 119 10.89 -33.47 1.47
N MET A 120 11.81 -32.57 1.10
CA MET A 120 13.26 -32.87 1.10
C MET A 120 13.78 -33.19 2.52
N ALA A 121 13.31 -32.46 3.54
CA ALA A 121 13.69 -32.73 4.94
C ALA A 121 13.16 -34.09 5.42
N GLU A 122 11.90 -34.44 5.10
CA GLU A 122 11.31 -35.73 5.43
C GLU A 122 12.03 -36.90 4.74
N GLU A 123 12.39 -36.75 3.46
CA GLU A 123 13.16 -37.76 2.71
C GLU A 123 14.56 -37.96 3.31
N SER A 124 15.24 -36.86 3.66
CA SER A 124 16.55 -36.92 4.35
C SER A 124 16.46 -37.67 5.69
N PHE A 125 15.43 -37.40 6.49
CA PHE A 125 15.21 -38.10 7.76
C PHE A 125 14.91 -39.59 7.57
N LYS A 126 14.08 -39.95 6.59
CA LYS A 126 13.81 -41.35 6.23
C LYS A 126 15.07 -42.09 5.82
N GLN A 127 15.90 -41.49 4.97
CA GLN A 127 17.18 -42.07 4.55
C GLN A 127 18.14 -42.25 5.74
N ALA A 128 18.25 -41.27 6.63
CA ALA A 128 19.06 -41.38 7.84
C ALA A 128 18.60 -42.53 8.73
N ARG A 129 17.28 -42.68 8.95
CA ARG A 129 16.72 -43.78 9.75
C ARG A 129 16.96 -45.16 9.12
N GLN A 130 16.87 -45.28 7.80
CA GLN A 130 17.18 -46.53 7.09
C GLN A 130 18.66 -46.89 7.15
N LYS A 131 19.57 -45.90 7.06
CA LYS A 131 21.02 -46.13 7.23
C LYS A 131 21.40 -46.56 8.65
N ILE A 132 20.61 -46.18 9.66
CA ILE A 132 20.83 -46.56 11.07
C ILE A 132 20.30 -47.98 11.37
N SER A 133 19.51 -48.63 10.50
CA SER A 133 19.16 -50.05 10.72
C SER A 133 20.35 -50.95 10.34
N TYR A 134 21.31 -51.06 11.25
CA TYR A 134 22.33 -52.10 11.23
C TYR A 134 21.67 -53.48 11.25
N ASN A 135 22.10 -54.37 10.34
CA ASN A 135 21.83 -55.79 10.44
C ASN A 135 22.42 -56.29 11.77
N VAL A 136 21.55 -56.60 12.74
CA VAL A 136 21.95 -57.37 13.91
C VAL A 136 22.20 -58.79 13.41
N THR A 137 23.44 -59.08 12.99
CA THR A 137 23.88 -60.46 12.84
C THR A 137 23.77 -61.10 14.20
N THR A 138 22.87 -62.06 14.34
CA THR A 138 22.68 -62.84 15.56
C THR A 138 24.03 -63.47 15.92
N LYS A 139 24.67 -62.95 16.97
CA LYS A 139 25.93 -63.52 17.48
C LYS A 139 25.61 -64.96 17.88
N ASN A 140 26.18 -65.91 17.15
CA ASN A 140 26.19 -67.33 17.49
C ASN A 140 26.47 -67.49 18.99
N ALA A 141 25.59 -68.20 19.68
CA ALA A 141 25.68 -68.43 21.12
C ALA A 141 26.85 -69.38 21.45
N THR A 142 28.08 -68.87 21.41
CA THR A 142 29.29 -69.56 21.88
C THR A 142 29.67 -69.18 23.31
N GLY A 143 28.72 -68.62 24.07
CA GLY A 143 28.91 -68.29 25.49
C GLY A 143 28.95 -69.55 26.36
N ILE A 144 29.76 -69.50 27.42
CA ILE A 144 30.00 -70.60 28.39
C ILE A 144 28.70 -71.23 28.92
N LYS A 145 27.60 -70.45 28.99
CA LYS A 145 26.24 -70.92 29.35
C LYS A 145 25.72 -72.06 28.45
N ALA A 146 26.08 -72.11 27.17
CA ALA A 146 25.68 -73.17 26.25
C ALA A 146 26.45 -74.50 26.48
N LYS A 147 27.64 -74.44 27.09
CA LYS A 147 28.46 -75.64 27.40
C LYS A 147 28.09 -76.35 28.71
N LEU A 148 27.31 -75.71 29.58
CA LEU A 148 26.87 -76.28 30.86
C LEU A 148 25.61 -77.15 30.74
N GLY A 149 24.90 -77.14 29.61
CA GLY A 149 23.69 -77.94 29.38
C GLY A 149 23.92 -79.38 28.90
N LYS A 150 25.19 -79.81 28.76
CA LYS A 150 25.53 -81.16 28.28
C LYS A 150 26.34 -81.94 29.32
N LYS A 151 25.69 -82.18 30.46
CA LYS A 151 26.04 -83.27 31.38
C LYS A 151 24.73 -83.87 31.92
N MET A 152 24.21 -84.83 31.17
CA MET A 152 23.61 -86.06 31.70
C MET A 152 24.34 -87.21 31.01
#